data_AF-A0ABD3ESX8-F1
#
_entry.id   AF-A0ABD3ESX8-F1
#
_cell.length_a   1.000
_cell.length_b   1.000
_cell.length_c   1.000
_cell.angle_alpha   90.00
_cell.angle_beta   90.00
_cell.angle_gamma   90.00
#
_symmetry.space_group_name_H-M   'P 1'
#
loop_
_entity.id
_entity.type
_entity.pdbx_description
1 polymer ?
#
loop_
_entity_poly.entity_id
_entity_poly.type
_entity_poly.pdbx_seq_one_letter_code
_entity_poly.pdbx_strand_id
1 'polypeptide(L)'
;MSNTSIENATTLNLSLRLRGGGKVHGSLARAGKVKGQTPKVPKQEDSKKALTGRAKKRWQYNRRFVNVVAGMGGKKLGPNSNAAKN
;
A
#
# COMPACT_ATOMS: atom_id res chain seq x y z
N MET A 1 13.75 51.56 -33.52
CA MET A 1 13.11 51.82 -32.19
C MET A 1 12.70 50.46 -31.67
N SER A 2 13.31 49.84 -30.66
CA SER A 2 13.77 50.34 -29.36
C SER A 2 15.14 49.76 -28.96
N ASN A 3 16.07 50.64 -28.58
CA ASN A 3 17.30 50.26 -27.88
C ASN A 3 16.96 50.14 -26.39
N THR A 4 17.12 48.94 -25.81
CA THR A 4 16.95 48.77 -24.36
C THR A 4 18.34 48.74 -23.73
N SER A 5 18.82 49.90 -23.30
CA SER A 5 20.07 50.00 -22.52
C SER A 5 19.78 49.51 -21.10
N ILE A 6 20.24 48.32 -20.77
CA ILE A 6 20.17 47.76 -19.41
C ILE A 6 21.53 47.99 -18.77
N GLU A 7 21.57 48.83 -17.75
CA GLU A 7 22.78 49.11 -16.98
C GLU A 7 22.86 48.20 -15.75
N ASN A 8 24.08 47.98 -15.26
CA ASN A 8 24.31 47.19 -14.04
C ASN A 8 23.63 47.89 -12.85
N ALA A 9 22.88 47.13 -12.06
CA ALA A 9 22.06 47.57 -10.92
C ALA A 9 20.76 48.35 -11.25
N THR A 10 20.28 48.31 -12.50
CA THR A 10 18.94 48.82 -12.82
C THR A 10 17.84 47.95 -12.20
N THR A 11 16.83 48.59 -11.59
CA THR A 11 15.68 47.90 -10.99
C THR A 11 14.61 47.66 -12.05
N LEU A 12 14.39 46.40 -12.43
CA LEU A 12 13.34 46.01 -13.38
C LEU A 12 12.09 45.56 -12.62
N ASN A 13 10.94 46.17 -12.92
CA ASN A 13 9.66 45.76 -12.35
C ASN A 13 8.94 44.80 -13.31
N LEU A 14 8.77 43.54 -12.90
CA LEU A 14 8.23 42.47 -13.73
C LEU A 14 6.92 41.96 -13.12
N SER A 15 5.78 42.30 -13.74
CA SER A 15 4.47 41.75 -13.38
C SER A 15 4.16 40.53 -14.24
N LEU A 16 4.70 39.36 -13.87
CA LEU A 16 4.50 38.10 -14.58
C LEU A 16 3.48 37.21 -13.87
N ARG A 17 2.55 36.60 -14.62
CA ARG A 17 1.60 35.61 -14.10
C ARG A 17 2.30 34.28 -13.87
N LEU A 18 2.23 33.74 -12.65
CA LEU A 18 2.79 32.42 -12.31
C LEU A 18 2.06 31.31 -13.11
N ARG A 19 2.73 30.74 -14.12
CA ARG A 19 2.23 29.59 -14.89
C ARG A 19 2.61 28.31 -14.14
N GLY A 20 1.78 27.88 -13.19
CA GLY A 20 2.08 26.66 -12.42
C GLY A 20 1.08 26.18 -11.38
N GLY A 21 -0.04 26.89 -11.19
CA GLY A 21 -1.08 26.50 -10.22
C GLY A 21 -1.26 27.57 -9.17
N GLY A 22 -2.47 28.12 -9.11
CA GLY A 22 -2.88 29.06 -8.07
C GLY A 22 -3.13 28.35 -6.73
N LYS A 23 -3.91 29.01 -5.87
CA LYS A 23 -4.40 28.44 -4.60
C LYS A 23 -5.02 27.05 -4.84
N VAL A 24 -4.41 26.00 -4.31
CA VAL A 24 -4.90 24.62 -4.41
C VAL A 24 -5.89 24.36 -3.28
N HIS A 25 -7.07 23.82 -3.60
CA HIS A 25 -8.06 23.41 -2.60
C HIS A 25 -7.77 22.00 -2.08
N GLY A 26 -7.97 21.77 -0.78
CA GLY A 26 -7.63 20.51 -0.12
C GLY A 26 -6.33 20.62 0.67
N SER A 27 -6.45 20.75 1.99
CA SER A 27 -5.30 20.81 2.89
C SER A 27 -4.62 19.44 3.04
N LEU A 28 -3.30 19.43 3.09
CA LEU A 28 -2.50 18.25 3.44
C LEU A 28 -2.58 17.84 4.92
N ALA A 29 -3.36 18.57 5.74
CA ALA A 29 -3.45 18.40 7.19
C ALA A 29 -3.88 17.00 7.66
N ARG A 30 -4.50 16.19 6.78
CA ARG A 30 -4.95 14.82 7.09
C ARG A 30 -4.01 13.73 6.57
N ALA A 31 -2.89 14.09 5.95
CA ALA A 31 -1.93 13.11 5.45
C ALA A 31 -1.42 12.24 6.61
N GLY A 32 -1.54 10.92 6.48
CA GLY A 32 -1.05 9.97 7.48
C GLY A 32 -1.89 9.83 8.76
N LYS A 33 -3.03 10.54 8.91
CA LYS A 33 -3.88 10.50 10.12
C LYS A 33 -4.18 9.07 10.59
N VAL A 34 -4.64 8.22 9.67
CA VAL A 34 -5.04 6.84 10.01
C VAL A 34 -3.83 5.99 10.39
N LYS A 35 -2.71 6.13 9.68
CA LYS A 35 -1.47 5.38 9.96
C LYS A 35 -0.89 5.71 11.34
N GLY A 36 -1.03 6.95 11.81
CA GLY A 36 -0.62 7.38 13.14
C GLY A 36 -1.60 6.97 14.26
N GLN A 37 -2.90 6.90 13.95
CA GLN A 37 -3.92 6.49 14.91
C GLN A 37 -3.90 4.98 15.19
N THR A 38 -3.52 4.16 14.20
CA THR A 38 -3.47 2.70 14.39
C THR A 38 -2.26 2.28 15.24
N PRO A 39 -2.43 1.44 16.27
CA PRO A 39 -1.31 0.93 17.06
C PRO A 39 -0.34 0.14 16.16
N LYS A 40 0.97 0.34 16.36
CA LYS A 40 1.99 -0.37 15.60
C LYS A 40 2.22 -1.76 16.19
N VAL A 41 1.44 -2.73 15.71
CA VAL A 41 1.58 -4.12 16.13
C VAL A 41 2.90 -4.71 15.57
N PRO A 42 3.81 -5.25 16.42
CA PRO A 42 5.01 -5.93 15.96
C PRO A 42 4.62 -7.23 15.24
N LYS A 43 5.45 -7.65 14.28
CA LYS A 43 5.24 -8.96 13.65
C LYS A 43 5.55 -10.03 14.68
N GLN A 44 4.68 -11.04 14.78
CA GLN A 44 5.00 -12.23 15.55
C GLN A 44 6.19 -12.95 14.89
N GLU A 45 7.10 -13.46 15.71
CA GLU A 45 8.20 -14.28 15.20
C GLU A 45 7.64 -15.63 14.75
N ASP A 46 7.66 -15.87 13.44
CA ASP A 46 7.36 -17.18 12.89
C ASP A 46 8.51 -18.14 13.25
N SER A 47 8.21 -19.15 14.07
CA SER A 47 9.19 -20.15 14.51
C SER A 47 9.83 -20.95 13.37
N LYS A 48 9.25 -20.93 12.16
CA LYS A 48 9.75 -21.66 10.99
C LYS A 48 9.62 -20.82 9.73
N LYS A 49 10.68 -20.81 8.92
CA LYS A 49 10.66 -20.20 7.58
C LYS A 49 9.60 -20.87 6.72
N ALA A 50 8.82 -20.08 5.98
CA ALA A 50 7.84 -20.59 5.05
C ALA A 50 8.49 -21.47 3.97
N LEU A 51 7.88 -22.62 3.68
CA LEU A 51 8.30 -23.50 2.59
C LEU A 51 8.22 -22.75 1.26
N THR A 52 9.24 -22.90 0.40
CA THR A 52 9.31 -22.29 -0.94
C THR A 52 9.46 -23.35 -2.05
N GLY A 53 9.27 -22.93 -3.31
CA GLY A 53 9.51 -23.75 -4.50
C GLY A 53 8.75 -25.07 -4.54
N ARG A 54 9.46 -26.14 -4.91
CA ARG A 54 8.91 -27.50 -5.06
C ARG A 54 8.32 -28.04 -3.75
N ALA A 55 8.95 -27.76 -2.61
CA ALA A 55 8.46 -28.18 -1.31
C ALA A 55 7.09 -27.55 -0.99
N LYS A 56 6.92 -26.24 -1.26
CA LYS A 56 5.62 -25.55 -1.11
C LYS A 56 4.55 -26.16 -1.99
N LYS A 57 4.87 -26.47 -3.25
CA LYS A 57 3.93 -27.08 -4.20
C LYS A 57 3.48 -28.47 -3.74
N ARG A 58 4.40 -29.33 -3.28
CA ARG A 58 4.06 -30.64 -2.70
C ARG A 58 3.14 -30.51 -1.49
N TRP A 59 3.44 -29.59 -0.58
CA TRP A 59 2.63 -29.35 0.60
C TRP A 59 1.23 -28.81 0.25
N GLN A 60 1.11 -27.91 -0.72
CA GLN A 60 -0.17 -27.41 -1.22
C GLN A 60 -1.02 -28.53 -1.85
N TYR A 61 -0.40 -29.41 -2.64
CA TYR A 61 -1.07 -30.55 -3.26
C TYR A 61 -1.62 -31.50 -2.18
N ASN A 62 -0.77 -31.91 -1.24
CA ASN A 62 -1.18 -32.79 -0.15
C ASN A 62 -2.34 -32.19 0.64
N ARG A 63 -2.28 -30.89 0.97
CA ARG A 63 -3.36 -30.21 1.70
C ARG A 63 -4.66 -30.12 0.90
N ARG A 64 -4.60 -29.92 -0.43
CA ARG A 64 -5.79 -29.67 -1.27
C ARG A 64 -6.46 -30.93 -1.80
N PHE A 65 -5.71 -32.02 -1.96
CA PHE A 65 -6.20 -33.19 -2.68
C PHE A 65 -6.03 -34.49 -1.89
N VAL A 66 -4.92 -34.67 -1.17
CA VAL A 66 -4.65 -35.93 -0.45
C VAL A 66 -5.30 -35.93 0.93
N ASN A 67 -5.13 -34.85 1.68
CA ASN A 67 -5.58 -34.74 3.08
C ASN A 67 -6.99 -34.15 3.20
N VAL A 68 -7.68 -33.90 2.09
CA VAL A 68 -9.07 -33.43 2.12
C VAL A 68 -9.97 -34.65 2.25
N VAL A 69 -10.26 -35.06 3.49
CA VAL A 69 -11.39 -35.95 3.77
C VAL A 69 -12.61 -35.06 3.98
N ALA A 70 -13.38 -34.84 2.91
CA ALA A 70 -14.77 -34.43 3.08
C ALA A 70 -15.48 -35.67 3.65
N GLY A 71 -15.59 -35.77 4.98
CA GLY A 71 -16.42 -36.79 5.59
C GLY A 71 -17.82 -36.78 4.94
N MET A 72 -18.43 -37.96 4.81
CA MET A 72 -19.77 -38.11 4.26
C MET A 72 -20.72 -37.12 4.96
N GLY A 73 -21.20 -36.10 4.25
CA GLY A 73 -22.10 -35.05 4.79
C GLY A 73 -21.45 -33.75 5.30
N GLY A 74 -20.12 -33.61 5.29
CA GLY A 74 -19.44 -32.37 5.69
C GLY A 74 -19.43 -31.29 4.60
N LYS A 75 -19.94 -30.08 4.89
CA LYS A 75 -19.85 -28.94 3.96
C LYS A 75 -18.39 -28.59 3.70
N LYS A 76 -18.00 -28.46 2.43
CA LYS A 76 -16.64 -28.01 2.06
C LYS A 76 -16.37 -26.62 2.62
N LEU A 77 -15.57 -26.53 3.68
CA LEU A 77 -15.13 -25.25 4.24
C LEU A 77 -13.96 -24.68 3.42
N GLY A 78 -13.96 -23.35 3.28
CA GLY A 78 -12.86 -22.62 2.65
C GLY A 78 -11.58 -22.67 3.48
N PRO A 79 -10.40 -22.52 2.87
CA PRO A 79 -9.10 -22.63 3.54
C PRO A 79 -8.82 -21.57 4.62
N ASN A 80 -9.61 -20.49 4.65
CA ASN A 80 -9.54 -19.41 5.65
C ASN A 80 -10.91 -19.17 6.29
N SER A 81 -11.64 -20.25 6.55
CA SER A 81 -12.91 -20.17 7.28
C SER A 81 -12.62 -20.09 8.78
N ASN A 82 -13.05 -19.01 9.42
CA ASN A 82 -13.00 -18.84 10.88
C ASN A 82 -14.33 -19.26 11.55
N ALA A 83 -15.15 -20.07 10.87
CA ALA A 83 -16.38 -20.56 11.44
C ALA A 83 -16.07 -21.43 12.68
N ALA A 84 -16.86 -21.26 13.75
CA ALA A 84 -16.78 -22.12 14.91
C ALA A 84 -17.05 -23.58 14.47
N LYS A 85 -16.13 -24.48 14.80
CA LYS A 85 -16.36 -25.92 14.65
C LYS A 85 -17.17 -26.33 15.88
N ASN A 86 -18.43 -26.73 15.67
CA ASN A 86 -19.22 -27.42 16.69
C ASN A 86 -18.70 -28.84 16.88
#